data_AF-A0A6V7D981-F1
#
_entry.id   AF-A0A6V7D981-F1
#
_cell.length_a   1.000
_cell.length_b   1.000
_cell.length_c   1.000
_cell.angle_alpha   90.00
_cell.angle_beta   90.00
_cell.angle_gamma   90.00
#
_symmetry.space_group_name_H-M   'P 1'
#
loop_
_entity.id
_entity.type
_entity.pdbx_description
1 polymer ?
#
loop_
_entity_poly.entity_id
_entity_poly.type
_entity_poly.pdbx_seq_one_letter_code
_entity_poly.pdbx_strand_id
1 'polypeptide(L)'
;MASFTAVDLSKLQAPDLIEALDFETIFAQTLAQFRKLMPEFSALTEADPVYKLLQLFAARELLIRQRANDKAQKTMLAVANGTNLDHLGAPFGAARLMLNPGQPESGASPTFESDVDFHRRI
;
A
#
# COMPACT_ATOMS: atom_id res chain seq x y z
N MET A 1 -8.03 -0.03 37.36
CA MET A 1 -7.90 -0.56 35.98
C MET A 1 -7.86 0.64 35.05
N ALA A 2 -6.75 0.87 34.35
CA ALA A 2 -6.69 1.94 33.36
C ALA A 2 -7.59 1.55 32.19
N SER A 3 -8.62 2.35 31.89
CA SER A 3 -9.40 2.15 30.67
C SER A 3 -8.51 2.49 29.48
N PHE A 4 -8.05 1.48 28.75
CA PHE A 4 -7.43 1.70 27.44
C PHE A 4 -8.50 2.30 26.54
N THR A 5 -8.40 3.62 26.32
CA THR A 5 -9.23 4.30 25.34
C THR A 5 -8.53 4.06 24.01
N ALA A 6 -9.09 3.16 23.19
CA ALA A 6 -8.53 2.85 21.88
C ALA A 6 -8.32 4.15 21.10
N VAL A 7 -7.08 4.39 20.66
CA VAL A 7 -6.76 5.55 19.83
C VAL A 7 -7.44 5.36 18.48
N ASP A 8 -8.19 6.36 18.04
CA ASP A 8 -8.88 6.34 16.75
C ASP A 8 -7.86 6.55 15.62
N LEU A 9 -7.31 5.45 15.12
CA LEU A 9 -6.28 5.43 14.08
C LEU A 9 -6.78 6.03 12.74
N SER A 10 -8.11 6.13 12.54
CA SER A 10 -8.69 6.72 11.33
C SER A 10 -8.50 8.23 11.23
N LYS A 11 -8.15 8.88 12.34
CA LYS A 11 -7.92 10.34 12.41
C LYS A 11 -6.47 10.74 12.21
N LEU A 12 -5.57 9.77 12.04
CA LEU A 12 -4.17 10.06 11.77
C LEU A 12 -4.03 10.64 10.36
N GLN A 13 -3.17 11.65 10.23
CA GLN A 13 -2.80 12.17 8.92
C GLN A 13 -2.16 11.04 8.10
N ALA A 14 -2.43 11.03 6.80
CA ALA A 14 -1.76 10.12 5.89
C ALA A 14 -0.23 10.29 6.01
N PRO A 15 0.53 9.20 6.13
CA PRO A 15 1.96 9.29 6.32
C PRO A 15 2.65 9.75 5.04
N ASP A 16 3.76 10.47 5.21
CA ASP A 16 4.60 10.97 4.11
C ASP A 16 5.16 9.86 3.21
N LEU A 17 5.10 8.60 3.66
CA LEU A 17 5.48 7.41 2.89
C LEU A 17 4.56 7.18 1.67
N ILE A 18 3.31 7.66 1.71
CA ILE A 18 2.38 7.51 0.58
C ILE A 18 2.54 8.69 -0.37
N GLU A 19 3.14 8.43 -1.52
CA GLU A 19 3.35 9.44 -2.55
C GLU A 19 2.03 9.80 -3.25
N ALA A 20 1.77 11.09 -3.45
CA ALA A 20 0.74 11.54 -4.38
C ALA A 20 1.26 11.40 -5.81
N LEU A 21 0.63 10.51 -6.58
CA LEU A 21 1.08 10.18 -7.93
C LEU A 21 0.25 10.93 -8.97
N ASP A 22 0.94 11.55 -9.92
CA ASP A 22 0.35 12.23 -11.06
C ASP A 22 1.10 11.85 -12.34
N PHE A 23 0.35 11.48 -13.37
CA PHE A 23 0.90 11.03 -14.64
C PHE A 23 1.70 12.14 -15.34
N GLU A 24 1.13 13.35 -15.41
CA GLU A 24 1.76 14.46 -16.13
C GLU A 24 3.08 14.87 -15.48
N THR A 25 3.13 14.85 -14.14
CA THR A 25 4.35 15.10 -13.38
C THR A 25 5.44 14.06 -13.68
N ILE A 26 5.09 12.77 -13.66
CA ILE A 26 6.04 11.68 -13.96
C ILE A 26 6.49 11.74 -15.43
N PHE A 27 5.58 12.01 -16.36
CA PHE A 27 5.88 12.14 -17.77
C PHE A 27 6.82 13.32 -18.04
N ALA A 28 6.58 14.49 -17.43
CA ALA A 28 7.44 15.65 -17.55
C ALA A 28 8.87 15.37 -17.01
N GLN A 29 8.99 14.65 -15.89
CA GLN A 29 10.28 14.22 -15.36
C GLN A 29 11.00 13.26 -16.31
N THR A 30 10.27 12.27 -16.85
CA THR A 30 10.79 11.30 -17.82
C THR A 30 11.28 12.00 -19.08
N LEU A 31 10.51 12.95 -19.62
CA LEU A 31 10.87 13.74 -20.79
C LEU A 31 12.11 14.60 -20.53
N ALA A 32 12.20 15.23 -19.35
CA ALA A 32 13.37 16.02 -18.97
C ALA A 32 14.63 15.14 -18.84
N GLN A 33 14.50 13.91 -18.33
CA GLN A 33 15.60 12.94 -18.30
C GLN A 33 16.00 12.50 -19.71
N PHE A 34 15.04 12.18 -20.57
CA PHE A 34 15.30 11.81 -21.97
C PHE A 34 16.09 12.90 -22.70
N ARG A 35 15.68 14.17 -22.57
CA ARG A 35 16.38 15.32 -23.17
C ARG A 35 17.83 15.48 -22.68
N LYS A 36 18.13 15.08 -21.44
CA LYS A 36 19.50 15.08 -20.91
C LYS A 36 20.34 13.93 -21.46
N LEU A 37 19.74 12.76 -21.66
CA LEU A 37 20.42 11.57 -22.15
C LEU A 37 20.67 11.62 -23.66
N MET A 38 19.74 12.20 -24.42
CA MET A 38 19.75 12.28 -25.88
C MET A 38 19.60 13.74 -26.34
N PRO A 39 20.58 14.63 -26.07
CA PRO A 39 20.51 16.04 -26.43
C PRO A 39 20.40 16.27 -27.95
N GLU A 40 20.90 15.34 -28.77
CA GLU A 40 20.74 15.33 -30.22
C GLU A 40 19.28 15.20 -30.67
N PHE A 41 18.42 14.61 -29.84
CA PHE A 41 17.00 14.40 -30.10
C PHE A 41 16.14 15.55 -29.54
N SER A 42 16.54 16.79 -29.85
CA SER A 42 15.99 18.01 -29.26
C SER A 42 14.57 18.38 -29.73
N ALA A 43 14.20 18.00 -30.96
CA ALA A 43 12.92 18.35 -31.59
C ALA A 43 11.87 17.22 -31.46
N LEU A 44 11.75 16.61 -30.26
CA LEU A 44 10.77 15.55 -30.02
C LEU A 44 9.34 16.12 -30.07
N THR A 45 8.51 15.51 -30.91
CA THR A 45 7.09 15.84 -31.11
C THR A 45 6.18 14.67 -30.72
N GLU A 46 4.89 14.93 -30.53
CA GLU A 46 3.92 13.89 -30.16
C GLU A 46 3.69 12.84 -31.25
N ALA A 47 4.05 13.16 -32.49
CA ALA A 47 4.00 12.25 -33.63
C ALA A 47 5.15 11.23 -33.61
N ASP A 48 6.23 11.51 -32.87
CA ASP A 48 7.37 10.62 -32.81
C ASP A 48 7.03 9.35 -32.00
N PRO A 49 7.41 8.16 -32.50
CA PRO A 49 7.14 6.91 -31.78
C PRO A 49 7.81 6.87 -30.41
N VAL A 50 8.95 7.55 -30.26
CA VAL A 50 9.65 7.70 -28.98
C VAL A 50 8.78 8.41 -27.95
N TYR A 51 8.00 9.43 -28.34
CA TYR A 51 7.11 10.13 -27.42
C TYR A 51 6.06 9.19 -26.83
N LYS A 52 5.49 8.30 -27.66
CA LYS A 52 4.54 7.26 -27.21
C LYS A 52 5.20 6.25 -26.27
N LEU A 53 6.46 5.88 -26.51
CA LEU A 53 7.21 5.02 -25.60
C LEU A 53 7.46 5.69 -24.24
N LEU A 54 7.77 6.99 -24.21
CA LEU A 54 7.91 7.75 -22.97
C LEU A 54 6.58 7.83 -22.19
N GLN A 55 5.45 7.99 -22.89
CA GLN A 55 4.12 7.94 -22.26
C GLN A 55 3.83 6.56 -21.67
N LEU A 56 4.14 5.48 -22.40
CA LEU A 56 3.99 4.11 -21.90
C LEU A 56 4.87 3.84 -20.67
N PHE A 57 6.10 4.36 -20.69
CA PHE A 57 7.02 4.24 -19.56
C PHE A 57 6.46 4.96 -18.32
N ALA A 58 6.04 6.22 -18.46
CA ALA A 58 5.44 6.99 -17.37
C ALA A 58 4.17 6.33 -16.80
N ALA A 59 3.31 5.76 -17.66
CA ALA A 59 2.11 5.05 -17.24
C ALA A 59 2.47 3.79 -16.43
N ARG A 60 3.47 3.03 -16.88
CA ARG A 60 3.95 1.84 -16.17
C ARG A 60 4.59 2.20 -14.84
N GLU A 61 5.36 3.28 -14.80
CA GLU A 61 5.97 3.78 -13.58
C GLU A 61 4.91 4.17 -12.55
N LEU A 62 3.85 4.89 -12.96
CA LEU A 62 2.73 5.24 -12.09
C LEU A 62 2.10 3.99 -11.45
N LEU A 63 1.85 2.94 -12.24
CA LEU A 63 1.28 1.69 -11.71
C LEU A 63 2.23 0.99 -10.72
N ILE A 64 3.54 1.02 -10.96
CA ILE A 64 4.53 0.43 -10.07
C ILE A 64 4.58 1.20 -8.74
N ARG A 65 4.60 2.53 -8.80
CA ARG A 65 4.56 3.40 -7.62
C ARG A 65 3.26 3.25 -6.85
N GLN A 66 2.12 3.17 -7.54
CA GLN A 66 0.83 2.91 -6.89
C GLN A 66 0.83 1.56 -6.17
N ARG A 67 1.37 0.52 -6.81
CA ARG A 67 1.53 -0.79 -6.18
C ARG A 67 2.46 -0.76 -4.97
N ALA A 68 3.47 0.11 -4.97
CA ALA A 68 4.32 0.32 -3.80
C ALA A 68 3.55 1.02 -2.67
N ASN A 69 2.77 2.06 -2.98
CA ASN A 69 1.87 2.72 -2.02
C ASN A 69 0.89 1.72 -1.39
N ASP A 70 0.22 0.89 -2.19
CA ASP A 70 -0.73 -0.10 -1.69
C ASP A 70 -0.07 -1.11 -0.74
N LYS A 71 1.16 -1.54 -1.04
CA LYS A 71 1.93 -2.43 -0.17
C LYS A 71 2.33 -1.72 1.13
N ALA A 72 2.76 -0.48 1.05
CA ALA A 72 3.12 0.31 2.23
C ALA A 72 1.91 0.52 3.15
N GLN A 73 0.74 0.86 2.61
CA GLN A 73 -0.49 1.01 3.40
C GLN A 73 -0.86 -0.27 4.16
N LYS A 74 -0.67 -1.44 3.54
CA LYS A 74 -0.92 -2.73 4.18
C LYS A 74 0.01 -3.08 5.34
N THR A 75 1.11 -2.34 5.50
CA THR A 75 2.02 -2.46 6.66
C THR A 75 1.69 -1.48 7.79
N MET A 76 0.72 -0.59 7.59
CA MET A 76 0.32 0.40 8.60
C MET A 76 -0.79 -0.19 9.46
N LEU A 77 -0.62 -0.14 10.79
CA LEU A 77 -1.60 -0.67 11.73
C LEU A 77 -2.99 -0.11 11.45
N ALA A 78 -3.13 1.16 11.10
CA ALA A 78 -4.41 1.82 10.83
C ALA A 78 -5.24 1.19 9.69
N VAL A 79 -4.61 0.52 8.72
CA VAL A 79 -5.27 0.03 7.48
C VAL A 79 -5.06 -1.46 7.26
N ALA A 80 -4.06 -2.07 7.93
CA ALA A 80 -3.73 -3.47 7.79
C ALA A 80 -4.90 -4.40 8.17
N ASN A 81 -4.98 -5.55 7.48
CA ASN A 81 -5.99 -6.57 7.67
C ASN A 81 -5.40 -7.98 7.47
N GLY A 82 -6.16 -8.99 7.86
CA GLY A 82 -5.78 -10.40 7.74
C GLY A 82 -4.42 -10.70 8.37
N THR A 83 -3.56 -11.39 7.63
CA THR A 83 -2.25 -11.83 8.11
C THR A 83 -1.26 -10.68 8.34
N ASN A 84 -1.40 -9.55 7.62
CA ASN A 84 -0.54 -8.39 7.87
C ASN A 84 -0.80 -7.81 9.26
N LEU A 85 -2.07 -7.77 9.67
CA LEU A 85 -2.44 -7.36 11.01
C LEU A 85 -1.89 -8.31 12.07
N ASP A 86 -1.91 -9.61 11.81
CA ASP A 86 -1.33 -10.63 12.69
C ASP A 86 0.17 -10.40 12.92
N HIS A 87 0.90 -10.11 11.84
CA HIS A 87 2.31 -9.76 11.92
C HIS A 87 2.57 -8.43 12.65
N LEU A 88 1.67 -7.44 12.51
CA LEU A 88 1.79 -6.16 13.20
C LEU A 88 1.43 -6.22 14.68
N GLY A 89 0.56 -7.15 15.09
CA GLY A 89 0.22 -7.37 16.49
C GLY A 89 1.30 -8.13 17.27
N ALA A 90 2.09 -8.98 16.59
CA ALA A 90 3.10 -9.82 17.24
C ALA A 90 4.16 -9.06 18.08
N PRO A 91 4.71 -7.89 17.65
CA PRO A 91 5.61 -7.08 18.46
C PRO A 91 5.01 -6.58 19.77
N PHE A 92 3.68 -6.44 19.83
CA PHE A 92 2.94 -6.02 21.03
C PHE A 92 2.49 -7.21 21.90
N GLY A 93 2.90 -8.43 21.55
CA GLY A 93 2.46 -9.65 22.23
C GLY A 93 0.99 -10.00 21.99
N ALA A 94 0.35 -9.39 20.99
CA ALA A 94 -1.04 -9.64 20.65
C ALA A 94 -1.14 -10.74 19.57
N ALA A 95 -2.06 -11.68 19.77
CA ALA A 95 -2.42 -12.71 18.79
C ALA A 95 -3.95 -12.86 18.74
N ARG A 96 -4.46 -13.32 17.60
CA ARG A 96 -5.90 -13.52 17.41
C ARG A 96 -6.48 -14.49 18.42
N LEU A 97 -7.59 -14.11 19.04
CA LEU A 97 -8.36 -15.01 19.89
C LEU A 97 -9.11 -16.03 19.02
N MET A 98 -9.01 -17.29 19.40
CA MET A 98 -9.82 -18.37 18.86
C MET A 98 -11.17 -18.35 19.56
N LEU A 99 -12.25 -18.14 18.80
CA LEU A 99 -13.62 -18.10 19.32
C LEU A 99 -14.22 -19.50 19.39
N ASN A 100 -13.93 -20.33 18.39
CA ASN A 100 -14.38 -21.72 18.33
C ASN A 100 -13.25 -22.57 17.74
N PRO A 101 -12.80 -23.65 18.42
CA PRO A 101 -11.77 -24.54 17.89
C PRO A 101 -12.21 -25.33 16.64
N GLY A 102 -13.49 -25.29 16.28
CA GLY A 102 -14.04 -26.09 15.18
C GLY A 102 -14.20 -27.56 15.57
N GLN A 103 -14.73 -28.35 14.65
CA GLN A 103 -14.91 -29.79 14.79
C GLN A 103 -14.24 -30.47 13.59
N PRO A 104 -12.96 -30.90 13.72
CA PRO A 104 -12.21 -31.46 12.61
C PRO A 104 -12.84 -32.76 12.06
N GLU A 105 -13.45 -33.55 12.94
CA GLU A 105 -14.23 -34.76 12.61
C GLU A 105 -15.39 -34.48 11.63
N SER A 106 -15.96 -33.27 11.69
CA SER A 106 -17.08 -32.84 10.85
C SER A 106 -16.66 -31.88 9.74
N GLY A 107 -15.34 -31.63 9.57
CA GLY A 107 -14.80 -30.69 8.59
C GLY A 107 -14.99 -29.21 8.93
N ALA A 108 -15.45 -28.87 10.14
CA ALA A 108 -15.65 -27.49 10.56
C ALA A 108 -14.31 -26.87 11.01
N SER A 109 -13.88 -25.81 10.32
CA SER A 109 -12.63 -25.09 10.63
C SER A 109 -12.75 -24.22 11.89
N PRO A 110 -11.64 -23.97 12.61
CA PRO A 110 -11.61 -23.03 13.72
C PRO A 110 -12.04 -21.62 13.27
N THR A 111 -12.80 -20.93 14.12
CA THR A 111 -13.20 -19.54 13.90
C THR A 111 -12.44 -18.63 14.86
N PHE A 112 -11.89 -17.54 14.34
CA PHE A 112 -11.14 -16.54 15.09
C PHE A 112 -11.91 -15.22 15.17
N GLU A 113 -11.46 -14.33 16.04
CA GLU A 113 -12.02 -12.98 16.14
C GLU A 113 -11.83 -12.17 14.84
N SER A 114 -12.67 -11.15 14.69
CA SER A 114 -12.63 -10.25 13.53
C SER A 114 -11.40 -9.34 13.55
N ASP A 115 -11.01 -8.81 12.39
CA ASP A 115 -9.93 -7.81 12.30
C ASP A 115 -10.24 -6.57 13.15
N VAL A 116 -11.50 -6.15 13.20
CA VAL A 116 -11.93 -4.96 13.96
C VAL A 116 -11.70 -5.17 15.45
N ASP A 117 -12.01 -6.37 15.97
CA ASP A 117 -11.81 -6.68 17.38
C ASP A 117 -10.32 -6.85 17.70
N PHE A 118 -9.57 -7.50 16.81
CA PHE A 118 -8.13 -7.65 16.98
C PHE A 118 -7.38 -6.31 16.94
N HIS A 119 -7.77 -5.39 16.06
CA HIS A 119 -7.26 -4.00 16.02
C HIS A 119 -7.39 -3.26 17.35
N ARG A 120 -8.47 -3.50 18.10
CA ARG A 120 -8.70 -2.86 19.40
C ARG A 120 -7.81 -3.41 20.52
N ARG A 121 -7.18 -4.57 20.29
CA ARG A 121 -6.34 -5.29 21.26
C ARG A 121 -4.85 -5.07 21.05
N ILE A 122 -4.45 -4.58 19.87
CA ILE A 122 -3.08 -4.16 19.56
C ILE A 122 -2.88 -2.75 20.10
#